data_AF-A0A521ZSM5-F1
#
_entry.id   AF-A0A521ZSM5-F1
#
_cell.length_a   1.000
_cell.length_b   1.000
_cell.length_c   1.000
_cell.angle_alpha   90.00
_cell.angle_beta   90.00
_cell.angle_gamma   90.00
#
_symmetry.space_group_name_H-M   'P 1'
#
loop_
_entity.id
_entity.type
_entity.pdbx_description
1 polymer ?
#
loop_
_entity_poly.entity_id
_entity_poly.type
_entity_poly.pdbx_seq_one_letter_code
_entity_poly.pdbx_strand_id
1 'polypeptide(L)'
;MSFLPAVKLWIWVSVLASLAGWTLSAFGQLTLVGYLAFAVVAAAILFALREKLDLQFCSGTRRTKKFSRRFRRGFPLMFAALALLVFLGGAIYPPTNHTGLSYRIPRVLQWLDAHGWFWIHTPNYRMNNRACGIEWLSAPLLLFTKSDRGLFLLNFFPFLLMPGLLFSTLTRLGVRARVAWPWMWLLPTGYVFLLQAGSAGNDAFPAVYALAAVDFAARAWTSRRPSDLWYSLLAVMLLNGAKASNLPLTLPWLVLVVPLLPVLRKNLLVTAAMVLVAAAVSFLPTAMLNIHYLGDWSGLNIERADSSCSSPLAR
;
A
#
# COMPACT_ATOMS: atom_id res chain seq x y z
N MET A 1 -13.71 -15.88 3.13
CA MET A 1 -13.83 -14.82 2.10
C MET A 1 -13.21 -15.32 0.82
N SER A 2 -13.75 -14.97 -0.36
CA SER A 2 -12.93 -15.10 -1.56
C SER A 2 -11.79 -14.09 -1.45
N PHE A 3 -10.61 -14.51 -1.86
CA PHE A 3 -9.37 -13.82 -1.57
C PHE A 3 -9.20 -12.54 -2.43
N LEU A 4 -9.71 -12.56 -3.67
CA LEU A 4 -9.58 -11.46 -4.63
C LEU A 4 -10.33 -10.17 -4.22
N PRO A 5 -11.60 -10.22 -3.75
CA PRO A 5 -12.29 -9.03 -3.26
C PRO A 5 -11.60 -8.35 -2.08
N ALA A 6 -10.96 -9.11 -1.19
CA ALA A 6 -10.22 -8.55 -0.06
C ALA A 6 -9.00 -7.75 -0.54
N VAL A 7 -8.28 -8.23 -1.55
CA VAL A 7 -7.17 -7.49 -2.18
C VAL A 7 -7.69 -6.24 -2.90
N LYS A 8 -8.77 -6.36 -3.68
CA LYS A 8 -9.38 -5.19 -4.36
C LYS A 8 -9.82 -4.13 -3.35
N LEU A 9 -10.43 -4.54 -2.24
CA LEU A 9 -10.83 -3.65 -1.14
C LEU A 9 -9.61 -2.97 -0.53
N TRP A 10 -8.56 -3.73 -0.22
CA TRP A 10 -7.33 -3.19 0.33
C TRP A 10 -6.71 -2.12 -0.58
N ILE A 11 -6.59 -2.41 -1.88
CA ILE A 11 -6.11 -1.44 -2.88
C ILE A 11 -6.95 -0.16 -2.85
N TRP A 12 -8.29 -0.27 -2.86
CA TRP A 12 -9.17 0.89 -2.83
C TRP A 12 -9.05 1.69 -1.52
N VAL A 13 -8.95 1.03 -0.37
CA VAL A 13 -8.70 1.71 0.91
C VAL A 13 -7.41 2.55 0.83
N SER A 14 -6.35 1.99 0.26
CA SER A 14 -5.06 2.69 0.09
C SER A 14 -5.08 3.80 -0.93
N VAL A 15 -5.80 3.62 -2.05
CA VAL A 15 -6.02 4.66 -3.06
C VAL A 15 -6.80 5.82 -2.43
N LEU A 16 -7.93 5.53 -1.79
CA LEU A 16 -8.80 6.55 -1.20
C LEU A 16 -8.09 7.29 -0.07
N ALA A 17 -7.34 6.61 0.79
CA ALA A 17 -6.56 7.25 1.85
C ALA A 17 -5.52 8.22 1.28
N SER A 18 -4.77 7.79 0.25
CA SER A 18 -3.78 8.63 -0.43
C SER A 18 -4.42 9.83 -1.13
N LEU A 19 -5.53 9.61 -1.84
CA LEU A 19 -6.27 10.70 -2.50
C LEU A 19 -6.86 11.68 -1.48
N ALA A 20 -7.46 11.18 -0.39
CA ALA A 20 -7.99 12.01 0.68
C ALA A 20 -6.87 12.87 1.27
N GLY A 21 -5.73 12.26 1.58
CA GLY A 21 -4.55 12.94 2.09
C GLY A 21 -4.14 14.13 1.24
N TRP A 22 -3.87 13.90 -0.06
CA TRP A 22 -3.45 14.96 -0.97
C TRP A 22 -4.53 16.01 -1.24
N THR A 23 -5.77 15.59 -1.49
CA THR A 23 -6.86 16.52 -1.85
C THR A 23 -7.27 17.38 -0.66
N LEU A 24 -7.54 16.77 0.51
CA LEU A 24 -7.91 17.51 1.71
C LEU A 24 -6.79 18.44 2.16
N SER A 25 -5.54 17.99 2.04
CA SER A 25 -4.39 18.83 2.26
C SER A 25 -4.39 20.07 1.36
N ALA A 26 -4.63 19.91 0.06
CA ALA A 26 -4.62 21.03 -0.89
C ALA A 26 -5.69 22.08 -0.56
N PHE A 27 -6.80 21.67 0.08
CA PHE A 27 -7.87 22.57 0.52
C PHE A 27 -7.73 23.06 1.98
N GLY A 28 -6.68 22.66 2.71
CA GLY A 28 -6.56 22.97 4.14
C GLY A 28 -7.68 22.35 4.99
N GLN A 29 -8.22 21.21 4.55
CA GLN A 29 -9.36 20.52 5.16
C GLN A 29 -8.98 19.12 5.64
N LEU A 30 -7.75 18.92 6.12
CA LEU A 30 -7.30 17.66 6.73
C LEU A 30 -7.90 17.48 8.14
N THR A 31 -9.23 17.57 8.23
CA THR A 31 -10.04 17.59 9.43
C THR A 31 -11.04 16.42 9.41
N LEU A 32 -11.71 16.20 10.54
CA LEU A 32 -12.75 15.18 10.65
C LEU A 32 -13.84 15.37 9.59
N VAL A 33 -14.30 16.60 9.42
CA VAL A 33 -15.35 16.98 8.48
C VAL A 33 -14.88 16.78 7.03
N GLY A 34 -13.64 17.16 6.73
CA GLY A 34 -13.04 16.94 5.41
C GLY A 34 -13.00 15.45 5.03
N TYR A 35 -12.55 14.58 5.94
CA TYR A 35 -12.55 13.13 5.71
C TYR A 35 -13.95 12.55 5.52
N LEU A 36 -14.95 13.01 6.30
CA LEU A 36 -16.34 12.56 6.14
C LEU A 36 -16.94 13.00 4.80
N ALA A 37 -16.74 14.27 4.42
CA ALA A 37 -17.21 14.81 3.14
C ALA A 37 -16.56 14.06 1.97
N PHE A 38 -15.24 13.84 2.04
CA PHE A 38 -14.52 13.04 1.04
C PHE A 38 -15.07 11.62 0.95
N ALA A 39 -15.34 10.96 2.09
CA ALA A 39 -15.88 9.61 2.11
C ALA A 39 -17.25 9.52 1.42
N VAL A 40 -18.13 10.48 1.65
CA VAL A 40 -19.45 10.55 0.98
C VAL A 40 -19.31 10.71 -0.52
N VAL A 41 -18.47 11.65 -0.97
CA VAL A 41 -18.23 11.90 -2.41
C VAL A 41 -17.58 10.68 -3.07
N ALA A 42 -16.56 10.11 -2.44
CA ALA A 42 -15.89 8.90 -2.93
C ALA A 42 -16.85 7.72 -3.02
N ALA A 43 -17.71 7.51 -2.02
CA ALA A 43 -18.72 6.45 -2.04
C ALA A 43 -19.72 6.64 -3.19
N ALA A 44 -20.18 7.87 -3.43
CA ALA A 44 -21.06 8.18 -4.55
C ALA A 44 -20.40 7.89 -5.92
N ILE A 45 -19.15 8.32 -6.10
CA ILE A 45 -18.39 8.06 -7.34
C ILE A 45 -18.16 6.56 -7.55
N LEU A 46 -17.73 5.84 -6.51
CA LEU A 46 -17.51 4.39 -6.60
C LEU A 46 -18.81 3.63 -6.86
N PHE A 47 -19.92 4.09 -6.28
CA PHE A 47 -21.23 3.51 -6.54
C PHE A 47 -21.66 3.73 -7.99
N ALA A 48 -21.48 4.95 -8.53
CA ALA A 48 -21.79 5.26 -9.92
C ALA A 48 -20.91 4.48 -10.91
N LEU A 49 -19.65 4.22 -10.57
CA LEU A 49 -18.69 3.52 -11.42
C LEU A 49 -18.56 2.02 -11.12
N ARG A 50 -19.41 1.47 -10.24
CA ARG A 50 -19.28 0.10 -9.71
C ARG A 50 -19.20 -0.99 -10.79
N GLU A 51 -19.98 -0.85 -11.85
CA GLU A 51 -20.04 -1.82 -12.95
C GLU A 51 -18.79 -1.75 -13.82
N LYS A 52 -18.33 -0.53 -14.12
CA LYS A 52 -17.13 -0.30 -14.95
C LYS A 52 -15.87 -0.76 -14.22
N LEU A 53 -15.79 -0.52 -12.92
CA LEU A 53 -14.63 -0.85 -12.08
C LEU A 53 -14.64 -2.29 -11.56
N ASP A 54 -15.66 -3.09 -11.89
CA ASP A 54 -15.81 -4.48 -11.42
C ASP A 54 -15.69 -4.57 -9.88
N LEU A 55 -16.39 -3.67 -9.18
CA LEU A 55 -16.42 -3.55 -7.72
C LEU A 55 -17.32 -4.63 -7.10
N GLN A 56 -16.87 -5.88 -7.17
CA GLN A 56 -17.50 -6.99 -6.45
C GLN A 56 -16.75 -7.24 -5.14
N PHE A 57 -17.11 -6.51 -4.08
CA PHE A 57 -16.53 -6.67 -2.74
C PHE A 57 -17.11 -7.89 -1.99
N CYS A 58 -18.31 -8.31 -2.35
CA CYS A 58 -19.01 -9.45 -1.74
C CYS A 58 -19.19 -10.57 -2.77
N SER A 59 -18.35 -11.61 -2.71
CA SER A 59 -18.70 -12.89 -3.33
C SER A 59 -19.49 -13.73 -2.33
N GLY A 60 -20.61 -14.32 -2.76
CA GLY A 60 -21.49 -15.16 -1.95
C GLY A 60 -20.77 -16.04 -0.92
N THR A 61 -21.14 -15.85 0.34
CA THR A 61 -20.66 -16.55 1.53
C THR A 61 -21.23 -17.95 1.61
N ARG A 62 -20.54 -18.96 1.06
CA ARG A 62 -20.80 -20.37 1.40
C ARG A 62 -19.54 -21.22 1.24
N ARG A 63 -18.61 -21.14 2.22
CA ARG A 63 -17.49 -22.11 2.36
C ARG A 63 -16.76 -22.06 3.72
N THR A 64 -17.44 -21.61 4.78
CA THR A 64 -16.86 -21.53 6.15
C THR A 64 -16.31 -22.88 6.62
N LYS A 65 -17.05 -23.98 6.39
CA LYS A 65 -16.59 -25.36 6.69
C LYS A 65 -15.34 -25.77 5.91
N LYS A 66 -15.14 -25.27 4.68
CA LYS A 66 -13.95 -25.60 3.86
C LYS A 66 -12.74 -24.77 4.29
N PHE A 67 -12.98 -23.55 4.79
CA PHE A 67 -11.95 -22.69 5.34
C PHE A 67 -11.43 -23.23 6.68
N SER A 68 -12.31 -23.59 7.62
CA SER A 68 -11.90 -24.19 8.90
C SER A 68 -11.17 -25.53 8.72
N ARG A 69 -11.57 -26.35 7.74
CA ARG A 69 -10.85 -27.60 7.39
C ARG A 69 -9.43 -27.37 6.86
N ARG A 70 -9.08 -26.20 6.32
CA ARG A 70 -7.71 -25.90 5.85
C ARG A 70 -6.75 -25.72 7.03
N PHE A 71 -7.21 -25.14 8.13
CA PHE A 71 -6.41 -24.94 9.35
C PHE A 71 -6.19 -26.21 10.17
N ARG A 72 -6.68 -27.37 9.72
CA ARG A 72 -6.32 -28.67 10.28
C ARG A 72 -4.99 -29.21 9.74
N ARG A 73 -4.35 -28.51 8.79
CA ARG A 73 -3.05 -28.87 8.23
C ARG A 73 -1.95 -28.04 8.89
N GLY A 74 -0.75 -28.60 9.00
CA GLY A 74 0.40 -27.98 9.67
C GLY A 74 0.70 -26.55 9.22
N PHE A 75 1.00 -26.34 7.93
CA PHE A 75 1.39 -25.01 7.44
C PHE A 75 0.34 -23.88 7.66
N PRO A 76 -0.96 -24.05 7.29
CA PRO A 76 -1.98 -23.06 7.61
C PRO A 76 -2.13 -22.79 9.12
N LEU A 77 -2.02 -23.83 9.96
CA LEU A 77 -2.12 -23.69 11.41
C LEU A 77 -0.94 -22.90 11.98
N MET A 78 0.28 -23.17 11.53
CA MET A 78 1.48 -22.42 11.93
C MET A 78 1.36 -20.95 11.55
N PHE A 79 0.93 -20.65 10.32
CA PHE A 79 0.69 -19.28 9.90
C PHE A 79 -0.39 -18.60 10.76
N ALA A 80 -1.49 -19.30 11.08
CA ALA A 80 -2.53 -18.75 11.95
C ALA A 80 -2.01 -18.46 13.38
N ALA A 81 -1.20 -19.37 13.94
CA ALA A 81 -0.59 -19.18 15.24
C ALA A 81 0.34 -17.96 15.24
N LEU A 82 1.19 -17.82 14.22
CA LEU A 82 2.08 -16.66 14.08
C LEU A 82 1.29 -15.37 13.84
N ALA A 83 0.25 -15.39 13.01
CA ALA A 83 -0.62 -14.24 12.80
C ALA A 83 -1.32 -13.82 14.11
N LEU A 84 -1.76 -14.78 14.93
CA LEU A 84 -2.31 -14.51 16.25
C LEU A 84 -1.27 -13.88 17.18
N LEU A 85 -0.05 -14.40 17.21
CA LEU A 85 1.05 -13.83 18.01
C LEU A 85 1.40 -12.41 17.58
N VAL A 86 1.45 -12.15 16.27
CA VAL A 86 1.67 -10.79 15.72
C VAL A 86 0.55 -9.85 16.14
N PHE A 87 -0.71 -10.30 16.06
CA PHE A 87 -1.87 -9.51 16.47
C PHE A 87 -1.82 -9.19 17.98
N LEU A 88 -1.57 -10.20 18.81
CA LEU A 88 -1.44 -10.02 20.26
C LEU A 88 -0.27 -9.09 20.59
N GLY A 89 0.87 -9.26 19.91
CA GLY A 89 2.03 -8.38 20.05
C GLY A 89 1.69 -6.93 19.75
N GLY A 90 1.05 -6.65 18.60
CA GLY A 90 0.63 -5.29 18.23
C GLY A 90 -0.49 -4.71 19.10
N ALA A 91 -1.35 -5.56 19.68
CA ALA A 91 -2.42 -5.12 20.57
C ALA A 91 -1.90 -4.79 21.99
N ILE A 92 -0.95 -5.57 22.49
CA ILE A 92 -0.39 -5.42 23.85
C ILE A 92 0.68 -4.32 23.87
N TYR A 93 1.59 -4.33 22.89
CA TYR A 93 2.73 -3.41 22.84
C TYR A 93 2.49 -2.28 21.84
N PRO A 94 2.99 -1.05 22.11
CA PRO A 94 2.97 0.02 21.12
C PRO A 94 3.68 -0.40 19.82
N PRO A 95 3.18 0.01 18.65
CA PRO A 95 3.82 -0.33 17.38
C PRO A 95 5.13 0.45 17.21
N THR A 96 6.25 -0.17 17.58
CA THR A 96 7.56 0.48 17.51
C THR A 96 8.28 0.17 16.19
N ASN A 97 8.81 1.21 15.57
CA ASN A 97 9.79 1.11 14.49
C ASN A 97 10.56 2.42 14.45
N HIS A 98 11.88 2.36 14.26
CA HIS A 98 12.70 3.57 14.20
C HIS A 98 12.18 4.58 13.17
N THR A 99 11.82 4.14 11.97
CA THR A 99 11.29 5.07 10.94
C THR A 99 9.91 5.63 11.32
N GLY A 100 9.04 4.77 11.89
CA GLY A 100 7.70 5.14 12.35
C GLY A 100 7.76 6.27 13.39
N LEU A 101 8.55 6.07 14.43
CA LEU A 101 8.65 6.99 15.58
C LEU A 101 9.50 8.23 15.27
N SER A 102 10.58 8.10 14.51
CA SER A 102 11.50 9.21 14.29
C SER A 102 11.00 10.25 13.29
N TYR A 103 10.18 9.87 12.30
CA TYR A 103 9.77 10.83 11.26
C TYR A 103 8.43 10.59 10.56
N ARG A 104 7.81 9.41 10.62
CA ARG A 104 6.53 9.18 9.92
C ARG A 104 5.33 9.64 10.74
N ILE A 105 5.22 9.15 11.98
CA ILE A 105 4.15 9.56 12.90
C ILE A 105 4.24 11.06 13.22
N PRO A 106 5.41 11.63 13.59
CA PRO A 106 5.52 13.06 13.85
C PRO A 106 5.11 13.92 12.67
N ARG A 107 5.46 13.51 11.44
CA ARG A 107 5.09 14.22 10.21
C ARG A 107 3.58 14.30 10.02
N VAL A 108 2.89 13.18 10.19
CA VAL A 108 1.43 13.13 10.06
C VAL A 108 0.75 13.97 11.14
N LEU A 109 1.24 13.91 12.38
CA LEU A 109 0.69 14.73 13.46
C LEU A 109 0.83 16.23 13.16
N GLN A 110 1.96 16.66 12.61
CA GLN A 110 2.13 18.06 12.19
C GLN A 110 1.17 18.45 11.07
N TRP A 111 0.98 17.60 10.05
CA TRP A 111 0.02 17.89 8.98
C TRP A 111 -1.42 17.94 9.46
N LEU A 112 -1.80 17.07 10.41
CA LEU A 112 -3.13 17.08 11.01
C LEU A 112 -3.37 18.37 11.84
N ASP A 113 -2.35 18.81 12.58
CA ASP A 113 -2.36 20.05 13.36
C ASP A 113 -2.49 21.28 12.45
N ALA A 114 -1.73 21.33 11.36
CA ALA A 114 -1.79 22.39 10.36
C ALA A 114 -2.97 22.29 9.38
N HIS A 115 -3.84 21.28 9.54
CA HIS A 115 -4.96 20.97 8.65
C HIS A 115 -4.58 20.75 7.17
N GLY A 116 -3.33 20.41 6.89
CA GLY A 116 -2.83 20.15 5.57
C GLY A 116 -1.34 19.81 5.54
N TRP A 117 -0.89 19.27 4.41
CA TRP A 117 0.52 19.10 4.09
C TRP A 117 1.19 20.45 4.00
N PHE A 118 2.37 20.54 4.62
CA PHE A 118 3.31 21.63 4.43
C PHE A 118 4.72 21.07 4.55
N TRP A 119 5.70 21.85 4.08
CA TRP A 119 7.11 21.52 4.24
C TRP A 119 7.57 21.75 5.67
N ILE A 120 7.99 20.70 6.36
CA ILE A 120 8.38 20.77 7.77
C ILE A 120 9.84 21.22 7.86
N HIS A 121 10.10 22.38 8.46
CA HIS A 121 11.45 22.84 8.73
C HIS A 121 12.03 22.10 9.94
N THR A 122 12.85 21.09 9.69
CA THR A 122 13.44 20.20 10.70
C THR A 122 14.82 19.71 10.24
N PRO A 123 15.77 19.45 11.16
CA PRO A 123 17.03 18.81 10.82
C PRO A 123 16.84 17.40 10.24
N ASN A 124 15.72 16.73 10.54
CA ASN A 124 15.44 15.42 9.98
C ASN A 124 14.80 15.53 8.58
N TYR A 125 15.62 15.70 7.55
CA TYR A 125 15.19 15.83 6.15
C TYR A 125 14.25 14.70 5.69
N ARG A 126 14.32 13.52 6.33
CA ARG A 126 13.47 12.38 6.01
C ARG A 126 12.01 12.70 6.17
N MET A 127 11.63 13.64 7.05
CA MET A 127 10.27 14.12 7.27
C MET A 127 9.62 14.72 6.02
N ASN A 128 10.39 15.13 5.02
CA ASN A 128 9.83 15.69 3.79
C ASN A 128 10.16 14.85 2.55
N ASN A 129 11.39 14.36 2.45
CA ASN A 129 11.87 13.78 1.19
C ASN A 129 11.39 12.35 0.90
N ARG A 130 10.80 11.67 1.89
CA ARG A 130 10.30 10.29 1.77
C ARG A 130 8.86 10.23 1.30
N ALA A 131 8.57 9.24 0.45
CA ALA A 131 7.23 8.92 -0.04
C ALA A 131 6.22 8.72 1.11
N CYS A 132 4.99 9.19 0.91
CA CYS A 132 4.00 9.44 1.97
C CYS A 132 2.85 8.41 1.99
N GLY A 133 2.94 7.29 1.28
CA GLY A 133 1.81 6.39 1.08
C GLY A 133 1.27 5.76 2.38
N ILE A 134 2.15 5.40 3.32
CA ILE A 134 1.72 4.86 4.62
C ILE A 134 1.23 5.98 5.56
N GLU A 135 1.78 7.19 5.43
CA GLU A 135 1.37 8.38 6.17
C GLU A 135 -0.08 8.78 5.86
N TRP A 136 -0.48 8.70 4.59
CA TRP A 136 -1.87 8.99 4.23
C TRP A 136 -2.86 7.93 4.74
N LEU A 137 -2.39 6.70 4.94
CA LEU A 137 -3.17 5.64 5.60
C LEU A 137 -3.23 5.79 7.12
N SER A 138 -2.18 6.32 7.74
CA SER A 138 -2.14 6.55 9.19
C SER A 138 -2.88 7.81 9.61
N ALA A 139 -2.94 8.84 8.76
CA ALA A 139 -3.63 10.10 9.02
C ALA A 139 -5.08 9.94 9.52
N PRO A 140 -5.98 9.22 8.83
CA PRO A 140 -7.33 9.02 9.35
C PRO A 140 -7.33 8.23 10.65
N LEU A 141 -6.50 7.19 10.80
CA LEU A 141 -6.44 6.43 12.04
C LEU A 141 -6.08 7.33 13.21
N LEU A 142 -4.99 8.09 13.11
CA LEU A 142 -4.53 9.03 14.14
C LEU A 142 -5.58 10.11 14.44
N LEU A 143 -6.25 10.62 13.40
CA LEU A 143 -7.27 11.66 13.55
C LEU A 143 -8.50 11.16 14.30
N PHE A 144 -9.04 9.99 13.94
CA PHE A 144 -10.28 9.44 14.49
C PHE A 144 -10.07 8.75 15.84
N THR A 145 -8.99 7.99 16.02
CA THR A 145 -8.74 7.25 17.28
C THR A 145 -8.00 8.09 18.32
N LYS A 146 -7.36 9.19 17.91
CA LYS A 146 -6.44 9.98 18.74
C LYS A 146 -5.35 9.12 19.39
N SER A 147 -4.97 8.03 18.72
CA SER A 147 -4.02 7.04 19.24
C SER A 147 -3.24 6.37 18.12
N ASP A 148 -1.96 6.12 18.38
CA ASP A 148 -1.06 5.36 17.51
C ASP A 148 -1.22 3.83 17.66
N ARG A 149 -1.95 3.36 18.68
CA ARG A 149 -2.11 1.92 18.98
C ARG A 149 -2.66 1.11 17.82
N GLY A 150 -3.53 1.69 17.00
CA GLY A 150 -4.12 1.01 15.84
C GLY A 150 -3.21 0.94 14.61
N LEU A 151 -2.05 1.61 14.60
CA LEU A 151 -1.24 1.75 13.39
C LEU A 151 -0.63 0.44 12.90
N PHE A 152 -0.37 -0.54 13.78
CA PHE A 152 0.11 -1.86 13.33
C PHE A 152 -0.88 -2.55 12.40
N LEU A 153 -2.18 -2.23 12.49
CA LEU A 153 -3.21 -2.82 11.63
C LEU A 153 -2.95 -2.54 10.15
N LEU A 154 -2.30 -1.41 9.84
CA LEU A 154 -1.89 -1.07 8.48
C LEU A 154 -0.88 -2.07 7.92
N ASN A 155 -0.03 -2.68 8.76
CA ASN A 155 0.88 -3.75 8.35
C ASN A 155 0.23 -5.14 8.47
N PHE A 156 -0.59 -5.33 9.49
CA PHE A 156 -1.22 -6.61 9.80
C PHE A 156 -2.22 -7.07 8.73
N PHE A 157 -3.09 -6.17 8.23
CA PHE A 157 -4.07 -6.55 7.21
C PHE A 157 -3.41 -6.99 5.89
N PRO A 158 -2.45 -6.24 5.31
CA PRO A 158 -1.62 -6.73 4.20
C PRO A 158 -0.97 -8.08 4.47
N PHE A 159 -0.41 -8.27 5.67
CA PHE A 159 0.23 -9.53 6.05
C PHE A 159 -0.74 -10.72 5.93
N LEU A 160 -2.01 -10.57 6.34
CA LEU A 160 -3.03 -11.61 6.19
C LEU A 160 -3.40 -11.91 4.72
N LEU A 161 -3.22 -10.95 3.81
CA LEU A 161 -3.49 -11.11 2.38
C LEU A 161 -2.33 -11.82 1.64
N MET A 162 -1.11 -11.75 2.16
CA MET A 162 0.07 -12.29 1.48
C MET A 162 -0.02 -13.76 1.07
N PRO A 163 -0.50 -14.71 1.92
CA PRO A 163 -0.56 -16.11 1.51
C PRO A 163 -1.38 -16.32 0.22
N GLY A 164 -2.59 -15.77 0.19
CA GLY A 164 -3.47 -15.90 -0.97
C GLY A 164 -2.88 -15.21 -2.21
N LEU A 165 -2.24 -14.05 -2.02
CA LEU A 165 -1.60 -13.28 -3.10
C LEU A 165 -0.48 -14.12 -3.69
N LEU A 166 0.42 -14.60 -2.86
CA LEU A 166 1.54 -15.41 -3.27
C LEU A 166 1.11 -16.68 -4.01
N PHE A 167 0.12 -17.40 -3.51
CA PHE A 167 -0.42 -18.57 -4.21
C PHE A 167 -0.96 -18.21 -5.59
N SER A 168 -1.73 -17.11 -5.67
CA SER A 168 -2.33 -16.67 -6.93
C SER A 168 -1.26 -16.22 -7.93
N THR A 169 -0.30 -15.40 -7.50
CA THR A 169 0.81 -14.93 -8.34
C THR A 169 1.63 -16.12 -8.85
N LEU A 170 2.07 -17.02 -7.97
CA LEU A 170 2.88 -18.19 -8.37
C LEU A 170 2.14 -19.08 -9.38
N THR A 171 0.87 -19.40 -9.10
CA THR A 171 0.09 -20.28 -10.00
C THR A 171 -0.17 -19.65 -11.36
N ARG A 172 -0.32 -18.32 -11.44
CA ARG A 172 -0.47 -17.60 -12.71
C ARG A 172 0.82 -17.50 -13.51
N LEU A 173 1.96 -17.49 -12.84
CA LEU A 173 3.27 -17.54 -13.46
C LEU A 173 3.69 -18.98 -13.85
N GLY A 174 2.77 -19.95 -13.79
CA GLY A 174 2.99 -21.33 -14.24
C GLY A 174 3.51 -22.28 -13.16
N VAL A 175 3.67 -21.84 -11.92
CA VAL A 175 4.08 -22.73 -10.82
C VAL A 175 2.92 -23.68 -10.49
N ARG A 176 3.21 -24.99 -10.48
CA ARG A 176 2.22 -26.01 -10.12
C ARG A 176 1.63 -25.73 -8.74
N ALA A 177 0.29 -25.80 -8.63
CA ALA A 177 -0.41 -25.50 -7.38
C ALA A 177 0.08 -26.30 -6.16
N ARG A 178 0.56 -27.55 -6.37
CA ARG A 178 1.14 -28.38 -5.31
C ARG A 178 2.44 -27.79 -4.74
N VAL A 179 3.22 -27.11 -5.56
CA VAL A 179 4.47 -26.42 -5.17
C VAL A 179 4.15 -25.04 -4.60
N ALA A 180 3.22 -24.30 -5.20
CA ALA A 180 2.82 -22.99 -4.69
C ALA A 180 2.14 -23.07 -3.30
N TRP A 181 1.50 -24.19 -2.97
CA TRP A 181 0.78 -24.35 -1.71
C TRP A 181 1.64 -24.28 -0.44
N PRO A 182 2.79 -24.98 -0.30
CA PRO A 182 3.68 -24.78 0.85
C PRO A 182 4.29 -23.36 0.87
N TRP A 183 4.71 -22.83 -0.29
CA TRP A 183 5.29 -21.48 -0.39
C TRP A 183 4.33 -20.37 0.05
N MET A 184 3.04 -20.52 -0.27
CA MET A 184 1.95 -19.65 0.21
C MET A 184 2.00 -19.42 1.73
N TRP A 185 2.37 -20.44 2.50
CA TRP A 185 2.41 -20.34 3.96
C TRP A 185 3.80 -20.02 4.50
N LEU A 186 4.86 -20.54 3.87
CA LEU A 186 6.23 -20.40 4.36
C LEU A 186 6.85 -19.02 4.10
N LEU A 187 6.66 -18.44 2.91
CA LEU A 187 7.28 -17.15 2.61
C LEU A 187 6.78 -16.03 3.54
N PRO A 188 5.47 -15.91 3.81
CA PRO A 188 4.97 -14.88 4.73
C PRO A 188 5.48 -15.06 6.17
N THR A 189 5.95 -16.25 6.56
CA THR A 189 6.55 -16.48 7.89
C THR A 189 8.04 -16.09 7.97
N GLY A 190 8.61 -15.49 6.93
CA GLY A 190 9.95 -14.91 7.01
C GLY A 190 10.03 -13.84 8.09
N TYR A 191 11.16 -13.78 8.83
CA TYR A 191 11.31 -12.92 10.00
C TYR A 191 10.98 -11.44 9.76
N VAL A 192 11.39 -10.89 8.60
CA VAL A 192 11.09 -9.50 8.22
C VAL A 192 9.58 -9.25 8.13
N PHE A 193 8.83 -10.18 7.52
CA PHE A 193 7.38 -10.05 7.39
C PHE A 193 6.68 -10.15 8.75
N LEU A 194 7.08 -11.10 9.59
CA LEU A 194 6.49 -11.29 10.91
C LEU A 194 6.73 -10.08 11.83
N LEU A 195 7.98 -9.63 11.92
CA LEU A 195 8.34 -8.51 12.79
C LEU A 195 7.71 -7.20 12.31
N GLN A 196 7.67 -6.96 11.00
CA GLN A 196 7.06 -5.74 10.49
C GLN A 196 5.53 -5.75 10.56
N ALA A 197 4.88 -6.92 10.47
CA ALA A 197 3.43 -7.05 10.53
C ALA A 197 2.81 -6.50 11.83
N GLY A 198 3.55 -6.51 12.94
CA GLY A 198 3.14 -5.94 14.24
C GLY A 198 3.70 -4.54 14.53
N SER A 199 4.40 -3.92 13.58
CA SER A 199 5.14 -2.67 13.79
C SER A 199 4.51 -1.46 13.09
N ALA A 200 5.09 -0.27 13.31
CA ALA A 200 4.81 0.94 12.53
C ALA A 200 5.78 1.12 11.32
N GLY A 201 6.47 0.07 10.89
CA GLY A 201 7.37 0.09 9.73
C GLY A 201 6.61 0.13 8.41
N ASN A 202 7.33 0.36 7.31
CA ASN A 202 6.73 0.49 5.98
C ASN A 202 7.45 -0.31 4.88
N ASP A 203 8.39 -1.20 5.22
CA ASP A 203 9.15 -1.95 4.21
C ASP A 203 8.42 -3.22 3.76
N ALA A 204 7.80 -3.94 4.69
CA ALA A 204 7.03 -5.15 4.39
C ALA A 204 5.62 -4.83 3.89
N PHE A 205 5.04 -3.71 4.35
CA PHE A 205 3.74 -3.20 3.95
C PHE A 205 3.47 -3.27 2.43
N PRO A 206 4.33 -2.72 1.55
CA PRO A 206 4.07 -2.67 0.13
C PRO A 206 4.28 -4.00 -0.60
N ALA A 207 4.74 -5.06 0.08
CA ALA A 207 4.91 -6.37 -0.55
C ALA A 207 3.60 -6.90 -1.16
N VAL A 208 2.45 -6.61 -0.54
CA VAL A 208 1.15 -6.96 -1.11
C VAL A 208 0.86 -6.24 -2.42
N TYR A 209 1.32 -5.00 -2.57
CA TYR A 209 1.14 -4.25 -3.81
C TYR A 209 2.01 -4.79 -4.92
N ALA A 210 3.25 -5.19 -4.62
CA ALA A 210 4.11 -5.85 -5.59
C ALA A 210 3.49 -7.16 -6.10
N LEU A 211 3.02 -8.02 -5.18
CA LEU A 211 2.35 -9.27 -5.54
C LEU A 211 1.04 -9.02 -6.30
N ALA A 212 0.23 -8.06 -5.86
CA ALA A 212 -1.04 -7.71 -6.52
C ALA A 212 -0.82 -7.15 -7.92
N ALA A 213 0.17 -6.28 -8.12
CA ALA A 213 0.50 -5.72 -9.42
C ALA A 213 0.77 -6.82 -10.45
N VAL A 214 1.58 -7.82 -10.07
CA VAL A 214 1.90 -8.98 -10.91
C VAL A 214 0.69 -9.91 -11.07
N ASP A 215 -0.05 -10.21 -10.00
CA ASP A 215 -1.23 -11.09 -10.05
C ASP A 215 -2.30 -10.55 -11.00
N PHE A 216 -2.61 -9.25 -10.91
CA PHE A 216 -3.60 -8.60 -11.77
C PHE A 216 -3.10 -8.44 -13.22
N ALA A 217 -1.81 -8.15 -13.43
CA ALA A 217 -1.24 -8.15 -14.79
C ALA A 217 -1.38 -9.54 -15.43
N ALA A 218 -1.03 -10.59 -14.70
CA ALA A 218 -1.16 -11.98 -15.18
C ALA A 218 -2.63 -12.39 -15.39
N ARG A 219 -3.58 -11.88 -14.59
CA ARG A 219 -5.03 -12.05 -14.83
C ARG A 219 -5.44 -11.44 -16.16
N ALA A 220 -4.99 -10.23 -16.45
CA ALA A 220 -5.35 -9.51 -17.66
C ALA A 220 -4.94 -10.23 -18.95
N TRP A 221 -3.89 -11.06 -18.92
CA TRP A 221 -3.52 -11.96 -20.04
C TRP A 221 -4.63 -12.96 -20.38
N THR A 222 -5.31 -13.48 -19.37
CA THR A 222 -6.41 -14.46 -19.53
C THR A 222 -7.77 -13.79 -19.74
N SER A 223 -8.10 -12.77 -18.95
CA SER A 223 -9.41 -12.14 -18.96
C SER A 223 -9.59 -11.13 -20.08
N ARG A 224 -8.49 -10.52 -20.55
CA ARG A 224 -8.47 -9.39 -21.49
C ARG A 224 -9.40 -8.24 -21.07
N ARG A 225 -9.63 -8.09 -19.76
CA ARG A 225 -10.42 -7.03 -19.13
C ARG A 225 -9.51 -5.85 -18.76
N PRO A 226 -9.90 -4.61 -19.06
CA PRO A 226 -9.13 -3.43 -18.68
C PRO A 226 -9.13 -3.22 -17.15
N SER A 227 -10.16 -3.67 -16.43
CA SER A 227 -10.25 -3.56 -14.97
C SER A 227 -9.07 -4.23 -14.26
N ASP A 228 -8.65 -5.41 -14.72
CA ASP A 228 -7.49 -6.11 -14.15
C ASP A 228 -6.21 -5.28 -14.36
N LEU A 229 -6.06 -4.61 -15.51
CA LEU A 229 -4.92 -3.71 -15.74
C LEU A 229 -4.99 -2.45 -14.87
N TRP A 230 -6.18 -1.89 -14.61
CA TRP A 230 -6.32 -0.75 -13.71
C TRP A 230 -5.93 -1.12 -12.27
N TYR A 231 -6.37 -2.28 -11.76
CA TYR A 231 -5.93 -2.76 -10.45
C TYR A 231 -4.43 -3.03 -10.40
N SER A 232 -3.86 -3.59 -11.48
CA SER A 232 -2.43 -3.79 -11.61
C SER A 232 -1.65 -2.47 -11.56
N LEU A 233 -2.13 -1.45 -12.30
CA LEU A 233 -1.57 -0.10 -12.33
C LEU A 233 -1.64 0.58 -10.96
N LEU A 234 -2.80 0.56 -10.31
CA LEU A 234 -2.99 1.14 -8.98
C LEU A 234 -2.07 0.48 -7.95
N ALA A 235 -1.94 -0.84 -7.99
CA ALA A 235 -1.05 -1.57 -7.09
C ALA A 235 0.41 -1.17 -7.30
N VAL A 236 0.94 -1.15 -8.54
CA VAL A 236 2.33 -0.76 -8.77
C VAL A 236 2.60 0.70 -8.42
N MET A 237 1.62 1.59 -8.57
CA MET A 237 1.78 2.99 -8.17
C MET A 237 1.75 3.17 -6.65
N LEU A 238 0.87 2.46 -5.93
CA LEU A 238 0.90 2.41 -4.47
C LEU A 238 2.21 1.82 -3.91
N LEU A 239 2.78 0.82 -4.58
CA LEU A 239 4.10 0.26 -4.27
C LEU A 239 5.18 1.35 -4.26
N ASN A 240 5.18 2.20 -5.30
CA ASN A 240 6.11 3.32 -5.42
C ASN A 240 5.80 4.44 -4.42
N GLY A 241 4.50 4.75 -4.21
CA GLY A 241 4.04 5.73 -3.24
C GLY A 241 4.36 5.35 -1.79
N ALA A 242 4.51 4.06 -1.49
CA ALA A 242 4.97 3.60 -0.18
C ALA A 242 6.47 3.82 0.05
N LYS A 243 7.29 3.66 -1.00
CA LYS A 243 8.74 3.86 -0.93
C LYS A 243 9.35 4.03 -2.32
N ALA A 244 10.11 5.11 -2.53
CA ALA A 244 10.79 5.39 -3.80
C ALA A 244 11.79 4.30 -4.20
N SER A 245 12.44 3.64 -3.24
CA SER A 245 13.37 2.53 -3.51
C SER A 245 12.70 1.29 -4.14
N ASN A 246 11.36 1.27 -4.23
CA ASN A 246 10.62 0.20 -4.90
C ASN A 246 10.50 0.42 -6.41
N LEU A 247 10.93 1.56 -6.96
CA LEU A 247 10.87 1.84 -8.40
C LEU A 247 11.51 0.74 -9.27
N PRO A 248 12.64 0.10 -8.91
CA PRO A 248 13.19 -1.01 -9.70
C PRO A 248 12.24 -2.22 -9.80
N LEU A 249 11.34 -2.41 -8.83
CA LEU A 249 10.34 -3.48 -8.85
C LEU A 249 9.22 -3.24 -9.87
N THR A 250 9.20 -2.09 -10.55
CA THR A 250 8.33 -1.85 -11.70
C THR A 250 8.80 -2.56 -12.97
N LEU A 251 10.08 -2.94 -13.07
CA LEU A 251 10.62 -3.57 -14.28
C LEU A 251 9.94 -4.91 -14.60
N PRO A 252 9.79 -5.87 -13.66
CA PRO A 252 9.06 -7.11 -13.95
C PRO A 252 7.58 -6.87 -14.29
N TRP A 253 6.98 -5.83 -13.72
CA TRP A 253 5.61 -5.43 -14.03
C TRP A 253 5.49 -4.88 -15.46
N LEU A 254 6.43 -4.06 -15.92
CA LEU A 254 6.45 -3.52 -17.29
C LEU A 254 6.49 -4.64 -18.33
N VAL A 255 7.31 -5.68 -18.11
CA VAL A 255 7.38 -6.86 -18.99
C VAL A 255 6.01 -7.50 -19.18
N LEU A 256 5.21 -7.59 -18.11
CA LEU A 256 3.87 -8.19 -18.16
C LEU A 256 2.81 -7.28 -18.78
N VAL A 257 2.92 -5.96 -18.60
CA VAL A 257 1.86 -5.00 -18.98
C VAL A 257 2.05 -4.39 -20.37
N VAL A 258 3.29 -4.20 -20.84
CA VAL A 258 3.55 -3.58 -22.16
C VAL A 258 2.78 -4.27 -23.30
N PRO A 259 2.74 -5.62 -23.41
CA PRO A 259 1.98 -6.28 -24.47
C PRO A 259 0.46 -6.15 -24.31
N LEU A 260 -0.02 -5.75 -23.13
CA LEU A 260 -1.44 -5.60 -22.81
C LEU A 260 -1.95 -4.17 -22.94
N LEU A 261 -1.09 -3.18 -23.24
CA LEU A 261 -1.49 -1.79 -23.44
C LEU A 261 -2.65 -1.59 -24.43
N PRO A 262 -2.77 -2.35 -25.54
CA PRO A 262 -3.91 -2.22 -26.44
C PRO A 262 -5.27 -2.49 -25.77
N VAL A 263 -5.32 -3.31 -24.70
CA VAL A 263 -6.55 -3.60 -23.95
C VAL A 263 -7.13 -2.34 -23.30
N LEU A 264 -6.28 -1.38 -22.93
CA LEU A 264 -6.68 -0.13 -22.30
C LEU A 264 -7.48 0.80 -23.25
N ARG A 265 -7.36 0.59 -24.57
CA ARG A 265 -8.11 1.34 -25.58
C ARG A 265 -9.61 1.04 -25.57
N LYS A 266 -10.04 -0.07 -24.96
CA LYS A 266 -11.46 -0.43 -24.85
C LYS A 266 -12.29 0.59 -24.06
N ASN A 267 -11.67 1.32 -23.12
CA ASN A 267 -12.32 2.30 -22.26
C ASN A 267 -11.36 3.47 -21.97
N LEU A 268 -11.04 4.28 -22.98
CA LEU A 268 -10.04 5.34 -22.88
C LEU A 268 -10.33 6.35 -21.77
N LEU A 269 -11.59 6.76 -21.59
CA LEU A 269 -11.97 7.75 -20.58
C LEU A 269 -11.73 7.24 -19.15
N VAL A 270 -12.15 6.01 -18.85
CA VAL A 270 -11.91 5.41 -17.52
C VAL A 270 -10.43 5.11 -17.33
N THR A 271 -9.73 4.63 -18.36
CA THR A 271 -8.27 4.44 -18.32
C THR A 271 -7.56 5.75 -18.00
N ALA A 272 -7.89 6.85 -18.67
CA ALA A 272 -7.29 8.15 -18.41
C ALA A 272 -7.53 8.59 -16.95
N ALA A 273 -8.77 8.45 -16.45
CA ALA A 273 -9.09 8.72 -15.05
C ALA A 273 -8.28 7.85 -14.09
N MET A 274 -8.15 6.54 -14.36
CA MET A 274 -7.35 5.63 -13.53
C MET A 274 -5.85 5.95 -13.59
N VAL A 275 -5.32 6.43 -14.71
CA VAL A 275 -3.93 6.90 -14.82
C VAL A 275 -3.70 8.14 -13.97
N LEU A 276 -4.64 9.11 -13.98
CA LEU A 276 -4.56 10.30 -13.12
C LEU A 276 -4.62 9.93 -11.64
N VAL A 277 -5.55 9.04 -11.25
CA VAL A 277 -5.63 8.52 -9.89
C VAL A 277 -4.33 7.80 -9.51
N ALA A 278 -3.81 6.95 -10.40
CA ALA A 278 -2.59 6.21 -10.17
C ALA A 278 -1.38 7.16 -10.00
N ALA A 279 -1.29 8.23 -10.79
CA ALA A 279 -0.26 9.25 -10.65
C ALA A 279 -0.36 9.95 -9.28
N ALA A 280 -1.55 10.33 -8.84
CA ALA A 280 -1.79 11.01 -7.56
C ALA A 280 -1.44 10.16 -6.34
N VAL A 281 -1.61 8.83 -6.40
CA VAL A 281 -1.27 7.92 -5.30
C VAL A 281 0.15 7.33 -5.39
N SER A 282 0.91 7.72 -6.42
CA SER A 282 2.28 7.25 -6.64
C SER A 282 3.31 8.06 -5.86
N PHE A 283 4.59 7.83 -6.16
CA PHE A 283 5.69 8.67 -5.69
C PHE A 283 5.73 10.05 -6.37
N LEU A 284 5.01 10.26 -7.48
CA LEU A 284 5.09 11.49 -8.27
C LEU A 284 4.83 12.78 -7.48
N PRO A 285 3.80 12.89 -6.60
CA PRO A 285 3.61 14.11 -5.82
C PRO A 285 4.82 14.42 -4.94
N THR A 286 5.37 13.42 -4.25
CA THR A 286 6.59 13.59 -3.46
C THR A 286 7.79 13.97 -4.33
N ALA A 287 7.95 13.36 -5.50
CA ALA A 287 9.03 13.68 -6.43
C ALA A 287 8.94 15.14 -6.92
N MET A 288 7.75 15.64 -7.23
CA MET A 288 7.52 17.04 -7.63
C MET A 288 7.85 18.00 -6.49
N LEU A 289 7.44 17.67 -5.27
CA LEU A 289 7.77 18.47 -4.08
C LEU A 289 9.29 18.46 -3.82
N ASN A 290 9.95 17.31 -3.96
CA ASN A 290 11.40 17.22 -3.84
C ASN A 290 12.10 18.08 -4.89
N ILE A 291 11.65 18.10 -6.16
CA ILE A 291 12.21 19.00 -7.18
C ILE A 291 12.05 20.46 -6.75
N HIS A 292 10.88 20.83 -6.25
CA HIS A 292 10.58 22.22 -5.86
C HIS A 292 11.43 22.69 -4.67
N TYR A 293 11.56 21.87 -3.62
CA TYR A 293 12.21 22.26 -2.37
C TYR A 293 13.70 21.87 -2.27
N LEU A 294 14.13 20.82 -2.97
CA LEU A 294 15.48 20.25 -2.87
C LEU A 294 16.26 20.30 -4.19
N GLY A 295 15.62 20.64 -5.31
CA GLY A 295 16.25 20.69 -6.63
C GLY A 295 16.52 19.32 -7.26
N ASP A 296 16.07 18.22 -6.64
CA ASP A 296 16.17 16.86 -7.18
C ASP A 296 14.93 16.02 -6.85
N TRP A 297 14.58 15.08 -7.73
CA TRP A 297 13.35 14.28 -7.58
C TRP A 297 13.43 13.24 -6.46
N SER A 298 14.63 12.78 -6.12
CA SER A 298 14.87 11.69 -5.18
C SER A 298 15.00 12.17 -3.72
N GLY A 299 15.31 13.46 -3.54
CA GLY A 299 15.71 14.05 -2.28
C GLY A 299 17.07 13.57 -1.78
N LEU A 300 17.94 13.07 -2.66
CA LEU A 300 19.26 12.52 -2.29
C LEU A 300 20.32 13.59 -2.09
N ASN A 301 20.17 14.78 -2.69
CA ASN A 301 21.18 15.83 -2.58
C ASN A 301 21.41 16.24 -1.11
N ILE A 302 20.33 16.31 -0.32
CA ILE A 302 20.42 16.66 1.09
C ILE A 302 21.03 15.54 1.95
N GLU A 303 20.82 14.26 1.58
CA GLU A 303 21.39 13.12 2.32
C GLU A 303 22.91 13.05 2.15
N ARG A 304 23.40 13.41 0.96
CA ARG A 304 24.84 13.46 0.66
C ARG A 304 25.53 14.58 1.44
N ALA A 305 24.91 15.76 1.52
CA ALA A 305 25.44 16.88 2.29
C ALA A 305 25.63 16.54 3.79
N ASP A 306 24.68 15.82 4.38
CA ASP A 306 24.77 15.34 5.77
C ASP A 306 25.90 14.31 5.96
N SER A 307 26.06 13.38 5.01
CA SER A 307 27.11 12.37 5.09
C SER A 307 28.53 12.98 5.06
N SER A 308 28.74 14.06 4.30
CA SER A 308 30.02 14.79 4.29
C SER A 308 30.31 15.55 5.60
N CYS A 309 29.30 15.97 6.36
CA CYS A 309 29.51 16.64 7.65
C CYS A 309 29.84 15.68 8.79
N SER A 310 29.67 14.37 8.59
CA SER A 310 29.84 13.34 9.62
C SER A 310 31.22 12.67 9.65
N SER A 311 32.14 13.02 8.74
CA SER A 311 33.53 12.51 8.80
C SER A 311 34.43 13.47 9.61
N PRO A 312 34.82 13.14 10.85
CA PRO A 312 35.76 13.94 11.64
C PRO A 312 37.20 13.94 11.09
N LEU A 313 37.47 13.21 10.01
CA LEU A 313 38.80 13.09 9.37
C LEU A 313 38.98 14.00 8.15
N ALA A 314 38.03 14.89 7.87
CA ALA A 314 38.08 15.84 6.75
C ALA A 314 38.17 17.30 7.23
N ARG A 315 38.97 17.55 8.26
CA ARG A 315 39.49 18.89 8.60
C ARG A 315 40.99 18.81 8.82
#